data_AF-A0A929IJ62-F1
#
_entry.id   AF-A0A929IJ62-F1
#
_cell.length_a   1.000
_cell.length_b   1.000
_cell.length_c   1.000
_cell.angle_alpha   90.00
_cell.angle_beta   90.00
_cell.angle_gamma   90.00
#
_symmetry.space_group_name_H-M   'P 1'
#
loop_
_entity.id
_entity.type
_entity.pdbx_description
1 polymer ?
#
loop_
_entity_poly.entity_id
_entity_poly.type
_entity_poly.pdbx_seq_one_letter_code
_entity_poly.pdbx_strand_id
1 'polypeptide(L)' 'MKIAVAGLGTVGAGTLKLLDEQAELLGLRAGRALQVTAVSARNRNLDRGVDISRFQWFDDAVEMLS' A
#
# COMPACT_ATOMS: atom_id res chain seq x y z
N MET A 1 11.71 3.63 4.57
CA MET A 1 10.72 2.92 5.42
C MET A 1 9.81 2.13 4.53
N LYS A 2 9.62 0.85 4.81
CA LYS A 2 8.68 0.01 4.05
C LYS A 2 7.33 -0.01 4.76
N ILE A 3 6.26 0.07 4.00
CA ILE A 3 4.88 0.06 4.46
C ILE A 3 4.17 -1.13 3.79
N ALA A 4 3.39 -1.86 4.58
CA ALA A 4 2.44 -2.83 4.10
C ALA A 4 1.01 -2.31 4.35
N VAL A 5 0.11 -2.50 3.39
CA VAL A 5 -1.31 -2.10 3.51
C VAL A 5 -2.18 -3.34 3.57
N ALA A 6 -2.72 -3.63 4.76
CA ALA A 6 -3.71 -4.68 4.97
C ALA A 6 -5.12 -4.13 4.73
N GLY A 7 -5.81 -4.66 3.73
CA GLY A 7 -7.13 -4.24 3.31
C GLY A 7 -7.07 -3.19 2.20
N LEU A 8 -7.76 -3.49 1.10
CA LEU A 8 -7.82 -2.64 -0.08
C LEU A 8 -9.27 -2.33 -0.48
N GLY A 9 -10.11 -2.02 0.52
CA GLY A 9 -11.41 -1.38 0.28
C GLY A 9 -11.24 0.11 -0.01
N THR A 10 -12.31 0.90 0.11
CA THR A 10 -12.31 2.34 -0.19
C THR A 10 -11.18 3.09 0.52
N VAL A 11 -10.99 2.84 1.82
CA VAL A 11 -9.93 3.51 2.61
C VAL A 11 -8.55 3.05 2.16
N GLY A 12 -8.30 1.75 2.08
CA GLY A 12 -6.98 1.20 1.73
C GLY A 12 -6.51 1.61 0.33
N ALA A 13 -7.41 1.60 -0.66
CA ALA A 13 -7.10 2.08 -2.02
C ALA A 13 -6.81 3.59 -2.03
N GLY A 14 -7.60 4.39 -1.31
CA GLY A 14 -7.34 5.83 -1.15
C GLY A 14 -6.01 6.12 -0.45
N THR A 15 -5.66 5.34 0.58
CA THR A 15 -4.38 5.43 1.27
C THR A 15 -3.22 5.12 0.33
N LEU A 16 -3.29 4.05 -0.47
CA LEU A 16 -2.29 3.74 -1.49
C LEU A 16 -2.08 4.90 -2.46
N LYS A 17 -3.17 5.45 -2.99
CA LYS A 17 -3.14 6.57 -3.92
C LYS A 17 -2.43 7.79 -3.32
N LEU A 18 -2.83 8.20 -2.12
CA LEU A 18 -2.26 9.38 -1.46
C LEU A 18 -0.80 9.18 -1.06
N LEU A 19 -0.42 7.98 -0.61
CA LEU A 19 0.97 7.67 -0.29
C LEU A 19 1.87 7.76 -1.51
N ASP A 20 1.39 7.35 -2.68
CA ASP A 20 2.12 7.44 -3.95
C ASP A 20 2.19 8.89 -4.45
N GLU A 21 1.05 9.57 -4.55
CA GLU A 21 0.96 10.96 -5.03
C GLU A 21 1.71 11.96 -4.16
N GLN A 22 1.87 11.68 -2.86
CA GLN A 22 2.50 12.57 -1.88
C GLN A 22 3.81 12.02 -1.30
N ALA A 23 4.42 11.02 -1.95
CA ALA A 23 5.58 10.29 -1.41
C ALA A 23 6.74 11.22 -0.99
N GLU A 24 7.04 12.24 -1.80
CA GLU A 24 8.10 13.21 -1.53
C GLU A 24 7.78 14.07 -0.29
N LEU A 25 6.61 14.73 -0.28
CA LEU A 25 6.18 15.58 0.82
C LEU A 25 6.11 14.81 2.14
N LEU A 26 5.52 13.61 2.12
CA LEU A 26 5.42 12.77 3.30
C LEU A 26 6.80 12.25 3.74
N GLY A 27 7.69 11.96 2.80
CA GLY A 27 9.07 11.58 3.08
C GLY A 27 9.85 12.68 3.80
N LEU A 28 9.71 13.93 3.35
CA LEU A 28 10.30 15.10 4.00
C LEU A 28 9.76 15.28 5.43
N ARG A 29 8.43 15.19 5.61
CA ARG A 29 7.79 15.32 6.93
C ARG A 29 8.15 14.20 7.89
N ALA A 30 8.30 12.97 7.39
CA ALA A 30 8.68 11.81 8.18
C ALA A 30 10.20 11.71 8.43
N GLY A 31 11.02 12.56 7.80
CA GLY A 31 12.47 12.50 7.84
C GLY A 31 13.08 11.26 7.16
N ARG A 32 12.26 10.50 6.41
CA ARG A 32 12.68 9.30 5.68
C ARG A 32 11.69 8.95 4.57
N ALA A 33 12.18 8.40 3.47
CA ALA A 33 11.33 7.93 2.37
C ALA A 33 10.30 6.89 2.84
N LEU A 34 9.05 7.09 2.46
CA LEU A 34 7.94 6.17 2.69
C LEU A 34 7.68 5.39 1.40
N GLN A 35 7.76 4.07 1.46
CA GLN A 35 7.55 3.21 0.29
C GLN A 35 6.55 2.12 0.65
N VAL A 36 5.42 2.07 -0.06
CA VAL A 36 4.53 0.92 0.03
C VAL A 36 5.13 -0.20 -0.81
N THR A 37 5.36 -1.34 -0.18
CA THR A 37 6.00 -2.50 -0.84
C THR A 37 5.10 -3.71 -0.90
N ALA A 38 4.09 -3.78 -0.02
CA ALA A 38 3.25 -4.95 0.15
C ALA A 38 1.79 -4.55 0.35
N VAL A 39 0.88 -5.40 -0.14
CA VAL A 39 -0.57 -5.25 0.04
C VAL A 39 -1.22 -6.61 0.29
N SER A 40 -2.31 -6.60 1.05
CA SER A 40 -3.16 -7.78 1.25
C SER A 40 -4.63 -7.41 1.18
N ALA A 41 -5.45 -8.25 0.55
CA ALA A 41 -6.92 -8.16 0.60
C ALA A 41 -7.56 -9.48 0.15
N ARG A 42 -8.86 -9.67 0.43
CA ARG A 42 -9.57 -10.94 0.11
C ARG A 42 -9.67 -11.28 -1.39
N ASN A 43 -9.73 -10.28 -2.26
CA ASN A 43 -9.92 -10.51 -3.70
C ASN A 43 -8.94 -9.67 -4.51
N ARG A 44 -7.93 -10.31 -5.12
CA ARG A 44 -6.92 -9.64 -5.94
C ARG A 44 -7.48 -8.97 -7.19
N ASN A 45 -8.51 -9.55 -7.79
CA ASN A 45 -9.01 -9.16 -9.10
C ASN A 45 -10.11 -8.08 -9.04
N LEU A 46 -10.52 -7.66 -7.84
CA LEU A 46 -11.43 -6.53 -7.68
C LEU A 46 -10.75 -5.23 -8.11
N ASP A 47 -11.37 -4.51 -9.04
CA ASP A 47 -10.93 -3.16 -9.41
C ASP A 47 -11.08 -2.19 -8.23
N ARG A 48 -10.03 -1.42 -7.99
CA ARG A 48 -9.88 -0.49 -6.86
C ARG A 48 -9.60 0.95 -7.31
N GLY A 49 -9.47 1.18 -8.63
CA GLY A 49 -9.05 2.47 -9.17
C GLY A 49 -7.60 2.86 -8.85
N VAL A 50 -6.76 1.89 -8.45
CA VAL A 50 -5.32 2.06 -8.21
C VAL A 50 -4.54 0.88 -8.77
N ASP A 51 -3.37 1.14 -9.35
CA ASP A 51 -2.47 0.09 -9.79
C ASP A 51 -1.80 -0.58 -8.59
N ILE A 52 -2.11 -1.87 -8.40
CA ILE A 52 -1.53 -2.71 -7.36
C ILE A 52 -0.48 -3.71 -7.88
N SER A 53 -0.24 -3.73 -9.19
CA SER A 53 0.65 -4.72 -9.84
C SER A 53 2.11 -4.58 -9.39
N ARG A 54 2.51 -3.38 -8.98
CA ARG A 54 3.84 -3.04 -8.47
C ARG A 54 4.11 -3.43 -7.01
N PHE A 55 3.09 -3.89 -6.28
CA PHE A 55 3.24 -4.28 -4.88
C PHE A 55 3.31 -5.80 -4.73
N GLN A 56 4.06 -6.27 -3.73
CA GLN A 56 3.99 -7.67 -3.34
C GLN A 56 2.60 -7.96 -2.78
N TRP A 57 1.91 -8.91 -3.39
CA TRP A 57 0.60 -9.36 -2.93
C TRP A 57 0.75 -10.45 -1.88
N PHE A 58 -0.06 -10.38 -0.83
CA PHE A 58 -0.20 -11.39 0.19
C PHE A 58 -1.66 -11.77 0.39
N ASP A 59 -1.95 -13.06 0.41
CA ASP A 59 -3.31 -13.55 0.63
C ASP A 59 -3.71 -13.46 2.11
N ASP A 60 -2.73 -13.54 3.03
CA ASP A 60 -2.90 -13.25 4.44
C ASP A 60 -2.04 -12.05 4.87
N ALA A 61 -2.64 -11.10 5.59
CA ALA A 61 -1.93 -9.94 6.10
C ALA A 61 -0.84 -10.28 7.11
N VAL A 62 -0.95 -11.42 7.81
CA VAL A 62 0.05 -11.91 8.78
C VAL A 62 1.36 -12.26 8.07
N GLU A 63 1.31 -12.74 6.83
CA GLU A 63 2.49 -13.07 6.02
C GLU A 63 3.34 -11.83 5.70
N MET A 64 2.81 -10.62 5.89
CA MET A 64 3.56 -9.36 5.66
C MET A 64 4.49 -8.99 6.83
N LEU A 65 4.44 -9.71 7.95
CA LEU A 65 5.25 -9.41 9.15
C LEU A 65 6.68 -9.96 9.07
N SER A 66 6.97 -10.84 8.10
CA SER A 66 8.29 -11.44 7.87
C SER A 66 9.20 -10.56 7.02
#